data_AF-A0A4V2NX58-F1
#
_entry.id   AF-A0A4V2NX58-F1
#
_cell.length_a   1.000
_cell.length_b   1.000
_cell.length_c   1.000
_cell.angle_alpha   90.00
_cell.angle_beta   90.00
_cell.angle_gamma   90.00
#
_symmetry.space_group_name_H-M   'P 1'
#
loop_
_entity.id
_entity.type
_entity.pdbx_description
1 polymer ?
#
loop_
_entity_poly.entity_id
_entity_poly.type
_entity_poly.pdbx_seq_one_letter_code
_entity_poly.pdbx_strand_id
1 'polypeptide(L)'
;MPKLEVEGYGTFDVPEGKRLVKAIEEDAGVDILHRCGSYAKCTTCRIEYLDGEPEKMTRAELEVLEARGHLGDFRLSCQAVCDRDMRVRVLMTVSSTGLDGPGPEPADEITPEPEWVDRPY
;
A
#
# COMPACT_ATOMS: atom_id res chain seq x y z
N MET A 1 -10.64 1.61 15.23
CA MET A 1 -9.86 2.58 14.43
C MET A 1 -8.39 2.30 14.70
N PRO A 2 -7.70 1.61 13.80
CA PRO A 2 -6.26 1.48 13.88
C PRO A 2 -5.55 2.82 13.65
N LYS A 3 -4.33 2.92 14.17
CA LYS A 3 -3.42 4.04 13.95
C LYS A 3 -2.47 3.75 12.82
N LEU A 4 -2.48 4.61 11.80
CA LEU A 4 -1.52 4.61 10.72
C LEU A 4 -0.48 5.71 10.98
N GLU A 5 0.77 5.34 11.25
CA GLU A 5 1.89 6.27 11.25
C GLU A 5 2.58 6.24 9.89
N VAL A 6 2.62 7.37 9.19
CA VAL A 6 3.35 7.52 7.94
C VAL A 6 4.61 8.33 8.20
N GLU A 7 5.77 7.72 7.97
CA GLU A 7 7.06 8.32 8.29
C GLU A 7 7.22 9.69 7.60
N GLY A 8 7.45 10.73 8.39
CA GLY A 8 7.59 12.11 7.91
C GLY A 8 6.29 12.90 7.79
N TYR A 9 5.13 12.26 7.94
CA TYR A 9 3.81 12.90 7.80
C TYR A 9 2.98 12.89 9.08
N GLY A 10 3.20 11.93 9.98
CA GLY A 10 2.57 11.87 11.30
C GLY A 10 1.76 10.60 11.52
N THR A 11 0.87 10.63 12.52
CA THR A 11 0.01 9.51 12.91
C THR A 11 -1.46 9.88 12.76
N PHE A 12 -2.24 8.98 12.18
CA PHE A 12 -3.63 9.21 11.79
C PHE A 12 -4.52 8.07 12.29
N ASP A 13 -5.69 8.41 12.85
CA ASP A 13 -6.74 7.43 13.13
C ASP A 13 -7.50 7.14 11.84
N VAL A 14 -7.48 5.87 11.39
CA VAL A 14 -8.10 5.47 10.12
C VAL A 14 -9.25 4.48 10.36
N PRO A 15 -10.25 4.44 9.48
CA PRO A 15 -11.30 3.43 9.55
C PRO A 15 -10.70 2.02 9.44
N GLU A 16 -11.19 1.11 10.27
CA GLU A 16 -10.78 -0.29 10.24
C GLU A 16 -11.17 -0.94 8.92
N GLY A 17 -10.23 -1.67 8.30
CA GLY A 17 -10.41 -2.29 7.00
C GLY A 17 -10.25 -1.34 5.80
N LYS A 18 -10.01 -0.04 6.00
CA LYS A 18 -9.73 0.90 4.90
C LYS A 18 -8.49 0.44 4.13
N ARG A 19 -8.51 0.50 2.80
CA ARG A 19 -7.32 0.19 1.98
C ARG A 19 -6.16 1.10 2.36
N LEU A 20 -4.99 0.52 2.55
CA LEU A 20 -3.80 1.25 3.01
C LEU A 20 -3.39 2.34 2.01
N VAL A 21 -3.47 2.09 0.71
CA VAL A 21 -3.21 3.13 -0.32
C VAL A 21 -4.12 4.36 -0.16
N LYS A 22 -5.42 4.15 0.12
CA LYS A 22 -6.39 5.23 0.32
C LYS A 22 -6.13 5.95 1.65
N ALA A 23 -5.76 5.20 2.68
CA ALA A 23 -5.41 5.79 3.97
C ALA A 23 -4.18 6.70 3.88
N ILE A 24 -3.16 6.28 3.13
CA ILE A 24 -1.96 7.08 2.87
C ILE A 24 -2.29 8.34 2.04
N GLU A 25 -3.10 8.20 1.00
CA GLU A 25 -3.44 9.32 0.09
C GLU A 25 -4.41 10.32 0.73
N GLU A 26 -5.51 9.84 1.30
CA GLU A 26 -6.63 10.68 1.74
C GLU A 26 -6.46 11.16 3.18
N ASP A 27 -6.06 10.29 4.10
CA ASP A 27 -6.00 10.63 5.54
C ASP A 27 -4.65 11.22 5.92
N ALA A 28 -3.55 10.66 5.38
CA ALA A 28 -2.20 11.17 5.63
C ALA A 28 -1.76 12.27 4.66
N GLY A 29 -2.50 12.49 3.56
CA GLY A 29 -2.21 13.53 2.57
C GLY A 29 -0.92 13.29 1.78
N VAL A 30 -0.47 12.03 1.67
CA VAL A 30 0.75 11.68 0.94
C VAL A 30 0.40 11.33 -0.50
N ASP A 31 1.09 11.96 -1.44
CA ASP A 31 0.92 11.79 -2.88
C ASP A 31 1.55 10.47 -3.41
N ILE A 32 1.25 9.36 -2.75
CA ILE A 32 1.69 8.02 -3.14
C ILE A 32 1.20 7.67 -4.55
N LEU A 33 2.06 7.02 -5.35
CA LEU A 33 1.68 6.60 -6.69
C LEU A 33 0.84 5.33 -6.70
N HIS A 34 -0.16 5.26 -7.55
CA HIS A 34 -0.99 4.06 -7.80
C HIS A 34 -1.32 3.91 -9.29
N ARG A 35 -0.31 4.04 -10.16
CA ARG A 35 -0.43 4.17 -11.63
C ARG A 35 -1.30 3.15 -12.35
N CYS A 36 -1.45 1.95 -11.79
CA CYS A 36 -2.33 0.93 -12.37
C CYS A 36 -3.80 1.02 -11.93
N GLY A 37 -4.18 2.05 -11.17
CA GLY A 37 -5.50 2.18 -10.54
C GLY A 37 -5.70 1.22 -9.36
N SER A 38 -4.61 0.77 -8.73
CA SER A 38 -4.65 -0.17 -7.58
C SER A 38 -5.21 -1.58 -7.89
N TYR A 39 -4.87 -2.13 -9.08
CA TYR A 39 -5.30 -3.45 -9.59
C TYR A 39 -4.21 -4.55 -9.52
N ALA A 40 -3.15 -4.36 -8.71
CA ALA A 40 -1.99 -5.27 -8.70
C ALA A 40 -1.41 -5.53 -10.11
N LYS A 41 -1.14 -4.46 -10.88
CA LYS A 41 -0.48 -4.56 -12.21
C LYS A 41 0.81 -3.76 -12.32
N CYS A 42 1.20 -3.05 -11.27
CA CYS A 42 2.42 -2.26 -11.18
C CYS A 42 3.01 -2.35 -9.78
N THR A 43 4.12 -1.65 -9.54
CA THR A 43 4.84 -1.60 -8.27
C THR A 43 5.03 -0.17 -7.75
N THR A 44 4.19 0.78 -8.20
CA THR A 44 4.37 2.20 -7.84
C THR A 44 3.83 2.53 -6.45
N CYS A 45 2.85 1.79 -5.94
CA CYS A 45 2.27 1.96 -4.60
C CYS A 45 3.12 1.31 -3.49
N ARG A 46 4.42 1.27 -3.72
CA ARG A 46 5.35 0.54 -2.86
C ARG A 46 5.60 1.27 -1.56
N ILE A 47 5.58 0.50 -0.49
CA ILE A 47 5.83 0.94 0.88
C ILE A 47 6.75 -0.05 1.58
N GLU A 48 7.39 0.42 2.64
CA GLU A 48 8.08 -0.40 3.62
C GLU A 48 7.28 -0.35 4.93
N TYR A 49 7.00 -1.50 5.54
CA TYR A 49 6.49 -1.53 6.90
C TYR A 49 7.67 -1.35 7.86
N LEU A 50 7.57 -0.34 8.73
CA LEU A 50 8.51 -0.10 9.81
C LEU A 50 8.04 -0.77 11.11
N ASP A 51 6.73 -0.94 11.27
CA ASP A 51 6.09 -1.71 12.33
C ASP A 51 4.69 -2.17 11.89
N GLY A 52 4.17 -3.22 12.52
CA GLY A 52 2.81 -3.72 12.27
C GLY A 52 2.60 -4.40 10.91
N GLU A 53 3.66 -4.95 10.29
CA GLU A 53 3.53 -5.69 9.03
C GLU A 53 2.63 -6.93 9.19
N PRO A 54 1.61 -7.12 8.34
CA PRO A 54 0.79 -8.32 8.36
C PRO A 54 1.58 -9.58 7.97
N GLU A 55 1.29 -10.70 8.64
CA GLU A 55 1.81 -12.03 8.28
C GLU A 55 1.27 -12.55 6.93
N LYS A 56 0.21 -11.92 6.41
CA LYS A 56 -0.44 -12.28 5.15
C LYS A 56 -0.27 -11.20 4.09
N MET A 57 -0.32 -11.63 2.85
CA MET A 57 -0.37 -10.80 1.66
C MET A 57 -1.40 -11.35 0.67
N THR A 58 -1.83 -10.55 -0.31
CA THR A 58 -2.71 -11.10 -1.35
C THR A 58 -1.88 -11.92 -2.35
N ARG A 59 -2.48 -12.96 -2.93
CA ARG A 59 -1.86 -13.74 -4.01
C ARG A 59 -1.46 -12.83 -5.17
N ALA A 60 -2.31 -11.85 -5.51
CA ALA A 60 -2.01 -10.88 -6.56
C ALA A 60 -0.79 -9.99 -6.23
N GLU A 61 -0.62 -9.59 -4.97
CA GLU A 61 0.60 -8.90 -4.51
C GLU A 61 1.83 -9.79 -4.70
N LEU A 62 1.77 -11.03 -4.23
CA LEU A 62 2.86 -12.00 -4.30
C LEU A 62 3.31 -12.21 -5.75
N GLU A 63 2.38 -12.54 -6.64
CA GLU A 63 2.66 -12.82 -8.05
C GLU A 63 3.31 -11.62 -8.76
N VAL A 64 2.86 -10.40 -8.49
CA VAL A 64 3.42 -9.18 -9.09
C VAL A 64 4.84 -8.91 -8.60
N LEU A 65 5.09 -9.09 -7.31
CA LEU A 65 6.41 -8.88 -6.71
C LEU A 65 7.40 -9.96 -7.18
N GLU A 66 6.98 -11.23 -7.25
CA GLU A 66 7.78 -12.31 -7.81
C GLU A 66 8.11 -12.09 -9.29
N ALA A 67 7.09 -11.81 -10.10
CA ALA A 67 7.27 -11.63 -11.54
C ALA A 67 8.18 -10.43 -11.90
N ARG A 68 8.28 -9.45 -11.00
CA ARG A 68 9.11 -8.25 -11.18
C ARG A 68 10.43 -8.29 -10.39
N GLY A 69 10.69 -9.36 -9.64
CA GLY A 69 11.93 -9.53 -8.86
C GLY A 69 12.06 -8.56 -7.68
N HIS A 70 10.94 -8.24 -7.02
CA HIS A 70 10.88 -7.34 -5.87
C HIS A 70 10.28 -7.97 -4.60
N LEU A 71 10.13 -9.30 -4.59
CA LEU A 71 9.63 -10.00 -3.42
C LEU A 71 10.63 -9.86 -2.26
N GLY A 72 10.16 -9.32 -1.14
CA GLY A 72 10.98 -9.03 0.05
C GLY A 72 11.60 -7.64 0.07
N ASP A 73 11.59 -6.89 -1.04
CA ASP A 73 12.12 -5.52 -1.08
C ASP A 73 11.15 -4.51 -0.47
N PHE A 74 9.85 -4.67 -0.76
CA PHE A 74 8.78 -3.79 -0.33
C PHE A 74 7.42 -4.48 -0.46
N ARG A 75 6.38 -3.83 0.07
CA ARG A 75 4.97 -4.25 -0.03
C ARG A 75 4.18 -3.30 -0.93
N LEU A 76 3.05 -3.76 -1.44
CA LEU A 76 2.14 -2.95 -2.25
C LEU A 76 0.98 -2.45 -1.40
N SER A 77 0.97 -1.15 -1.06
CA SER A 77 -0.09 -0.57 -0.21
C SER A 77 -1.49 -0.72 -0.79
N CYS A 78 -1.61 -0.87 -2.12
CA CYS A 78 -2.91 -1.08 -2.74
C CYS A 78 -3.50 -2.48 -2.49
N GLN A 79 -2.70 -3.43 -2.01
CA GLN A 79 -3.11 -4.80 -1.71
C GLN A 79 -3.13 -5.09 -0.19
N ALA A 80 -3.18 -4.04 0.62
CA ALA A 80 -3.26 -4.13 2.08
C ALA A 80 -4.41 -3.27 2.63
N VAL A 81 -4.85 -3.62 3.85
CA VAL A 81 -5.86 -2.88 4.62
C VAL A 81 -5.31 -2.45 5.96
N CYS A 82 -5.85 -1.37 6.51
CA CYS A 82 -5.59 -0.90 7.87
C CYS A 82 -6.50 -1.66 8.85
N ASP A 83 -6.06 -2.82 9.33
CA ASP A 83 -6.79 -3.65 10.31
C ASP A 83 -6.10 -3.72 11.68
N ARG A 84 -4.95 -3.06 11.82
CA ARG A 84 -4.11 -2.98 13.01
C ARG A 84 -3.30 -1.69 12.98
N ASP A 85 -2.72 -1.33 14.11
CA ASP A 85 -1.76 -0.24 14.17
C ASP A 85 -0.54 -0.60 13.32
N MET A 86 -0.12 0.34 12.48
CA MET A 86 0.99 0.11 11.56
C MET A 86 1.76 1.39 11.33
N ARG A 87 3.06 1.24 11.12
CA ARG A 87 3.96 2.32 10.75
C ARG A 87 4.60 2.01 9.42
N VAL A 88 4.48 2.92 8.45
CA VAL A 88 4.93 2.70 7.08
C VAL A 88 5.77 3.85 6.56
N ARG A 89 6.69 3.55 5.64
CA ARG A 89 7.42 4.51 4.82
C ARG A 89 6.94 4.41 3.38
N VAL A 90 6.56 5.53 2.78
CA VAL A 90 6.18 5.61 1.37
C VAL A 90 7.43 5.74 0.51
N LEU A 91 7.62 4.83 -0.45
CA LEU A 91 8.86 4.75 -1.23
C LEU A 91 8.77 5.43 -2.60
N MET A 92 7.57 5.77 -3.07
CA MET A 92 7.39 6.39 -4.38
C MET A 92 6.16 7.30 -4.41
N THR A 93 6.40 8.59 -4.60
CA THR A 93 5.38 9.64 -4.64
C THR A 93 5.42 10.45 -5.93
N VAL A 94 4.35 11.19 -6.22
CA VAL A 94 4.30 12.16 -7.34
C VAL A 94 5.44 13.16 -7.20
N SER A 95 5.60 13.78 -6.03
CA SER A 95 6.63 14.77 -5.73
C SER A 95 8.05 14.24 -5.93
N SER A 96 8.30 12.96 -5.63
CA SER A 96 9.62 12.34 -5.81
C SER A 96 9.94 11.97 -7.26
N THR A 97 8.92 11.83 -8.13
CA THR A 97 9.08 11.30 -9.49
C THR A 97 8.84 12.34 -10.59
N GLY A 98 8.20 13.47 -10.26
CA GLY A 98 7.84 14.52 -11.23
C GLY A 98 6.74 14.10 -12.21
N LEU A 99 5.95 13.07 -11.88
CA LEU A 99 4.80 12.67 -12.68
C LEU A 99 3.65 13.68 -12.57
N ASP A 100 2.72 13.59 -13.51
CA ASP A 100 1.54 14.46 -13.62
C ASP A 100 0.46 14.16 -12.57
N GLY A 101 0.50 12.98 -11.96
CA GLY A 101 -0.42 12.58 -10.90
C GLY A 101 -0.22 11.14 -10.44
N PRO A 102 -0.91 10.74 -9.36
CA PRO A 102 -0.69 9.45 -8.69
C PRO A 102 -1.17 8.26 -9.53
N GLY A 103 -2.25 8.43 -10.29
CA GLY A 103 -2.90 7.38 -11.09
C GLY A 103 -4.42 7.50 -11.04
N PRO A 104 -5.15 6.55 -11.65
CA PRO A 104 -6.61 6.44 -11.50
C PRO A 104 -7.01 6.18 -10.04
N GLU A 105 -8.16 6.70 -9.62
CA GLU A 105 -8.66 6.54 -8.26
C GLU A 105 -8.80 5.06 -7.85
N PRO A 106 -8.26 4.64 -6.70
CA PRO A 106 -8.44 3.29 -6.17
C PRO A 106 -9.89 3.02 -5.77
N ALA A 107 -10.41 1.83 -6.14
CA ALA A 107 -11.68 1.33 -5.63
C ALA A 107 -11.68 1.20 -4.09
N ASP A 108 -12.86 1.19 -3.47
CA ASP A 108 -12.98 1.09 -2.00
C ASP A 108 -12.49 -0.26 -1.47
N GLU A 109 -12.72 -1.34 -2.22
CA GLU A 109 -12.29 -2.69 -1.87
C GLU A 109 -11.03 -3.11 -2.64
N ILE A 110 -10.25 -4.04 -2.07
CA ILE A 110 -9.07 -4.58 -2.76
C ILE A 110 -9.50 -5.17 -4.10
N THR A 111 -8.81 -4.78 -5.16
CA THR A 111 -9.03 -5.28 -6.52
C THR A 111 -7.71 -5.81 -7.09
N PRO A 112 -7.67 -7.00 -7.72
CA PRO A 112 -8.76 -8.00 -7.77
C PRO A 112 -9.19 -8.49 -6.39
N GLU A 113 -10.31 -9.23 -6.31
CA GLU A 113 -10.80 -9.78 -5.04
C GLU A 113 -9.66 -10.55 -4.32
N PRO A 114 -9.40 -10.24 -3.04
CA PRO A 114 -8.20 -10.71 -2.38
C PRO A 114 -8.28 -12.20 -2.00
N GLU A 115 -7.38 -13.00 -2.56
CA GLU A 115 -7.03 -14.29 -2.01
C GLU A 115 -5.80 -14.13 -1.09
N TRP A 116 -5.93 -14.46 0.18
CA TRP A 116 -4.88 -14.26 1.18
C TRP A 116 -3.95 -15.48 1.30
N VAL A 117 -2.64 -15.22 1.26
CA VAL A 117 -1.59 -16.23 1.45
C VAL A 117 -0.64 -15.77 2.56
N ASP A 118 0.03 -16.73 3.20
CA ASP A 118 1.07 -16.43 4.18
C ASP A 118 2.29 -15.82 3.46
N ARG A 119 2.89 -14.80 4.08
CA ARG A 119 4.08 -14.13 3.56
C ARG A 119 5.25 -15.12 3.56
N PRO A 120 5.99 -15.26 2.44
CA PRO A 120 6.97 -16.34 2.29
C PRO A 120 8.36 -16.05 2.87
N TYR A 121 8.54 -14.97 3.66
CA TYR A 121 9.83 -14.53 4.19
C TYR A 121 9.73 -14.01 5.62
#